data_AF-A0A3N1XAR7-F1
#
_entry.id   AF-A0A3N1XAR7-F1
#
_cell.length_a   1.000
_cell.length_b   1.000
_cell.length_c   1.000
_cell.angle_alpha   90.00
_cell.angle_beta   90.00
_cell.angle_gamma   90.00
#
_symmetry.space_group_name_H-M   'P 1'
#
loop_
_entity.id
_entity.type
_entity.pdbx_description
1 polymer ?
#
loop_
_entity_poly.entity_id
_entity_poly.type
_entity_poly.pdbx_seq_one_letter_code
_entity_poly.pdbx_strand_id
1 'polypeptide(L)'
;MTKKTLKRIMVFFLMSTLVFSFNASSIMAADYTQGVTLSGNNATIWFKSSVNTSWVDVHYKVNGGDQQNLRMTYNSGASRYEQVIDSAAGATLQYSFTYNNGTPAYDTPTFTFSGQSNGSISNGVYRITSKVSGKVLDVVDNSTASGAKIHQWTNYNATNQQFRVEKQSDGYYKITAMHSGLVLDVPNSSTSNSVQLQQWTSNNTNAQRWQIIDIGGGYYKVISKVSGLAMDVRSSSTEDGAVVQQYTDNGTDAQKWSFTLVSDTNNPSSGSIYSINPSTIPNPTNGGVSVKVMNGTNGAYSDSQLYWGVIGKNPTTDAWCYLDLSGNLIPISNALNDAPGHLTKNGVNYANIYHKVSETSWVNLPKIKSGRMFLSVGTPCYIKTYDNGFAGPDINNPTDPNRNIYFDFVEFTVDKDGYHGNTTRVDQFGFPVQHRLVNQAGNYDRTVGELESETRSGLFTKYQNEVPNEFKSLGTLQAPYRIVCPISGPFNTGGAHQNYFSGYSSISTRDILLGIGGASNAEVCAALNRHVYTEPANWNNVSRYYQAAPANYYAKFWHDHSIDRLAYGFCYDDVNGQASYLEVGDPKGLIIRIGW
;
A
#
# COMPACT_ATOMS: atom_id res chain seq x y z
N MET A 1 72.85 -16.72 50.81
CA MET A 1 72.28 -17.85 50.05
C MET A 1 71.17 -18.48 50.90
N THR A 2 69.90 -18.67 50.48
CA THR A 2 68.91 -17.61 50.19
C THR A 2 67.48 -18.05 50.63
N LYS A 3 66.56 -17.11 50.95
CA LYS A 3 65.31 -17.27 51.76
C LYS A 3 64.12 -18.04 51.12
N LYS A 4 63.25 -18.69 51.95
CA LYS A 4 61.73 -18.68 52.02
C LYS A 4 61.14 -19.93 52.74
N THR A 5 60.39 -19.85 53.87
CA THR A 5 58.88 -19.81 54.13
C THR A 5 58.04 -21.07 53.75
N LEU A 6 56.92 -21.49 54.39
CA LEU A 6 56.10 -21.12 55.60
C LEU A 6 55.23 -22.35 56.07
N LYS A 7 54.47 -22.30 57.18
CA LYS A 7 53.68 -23.40 57.82
C LYS A 7 52.44 -22.87 58.61
N ARG A 8 51.26 -23.56 58.67
CA ARG A 8 50.29 -23.67 59.83
C ARG A 8 48.84 -24.12 59.48
N ILE A 9 48.03 -24.42 60.51
CA ILE A 9 46.72 -25.11 60.54
C ILE A 9 45.73 -24.39 61.50
N MET A 10 44.42 -24.36 61.15
CA MET A 10 43.12 -24.34 61.90
C MET A 10 43.08 -24.17 63.47
N VAL A 11 42.04 -23.66 64.18
CA VAL A 11 40.59 -23.32 63.93
C VAL A 11 40.08 -22.18 64.89
N PHE A 12 38.80 -21.75 64.74
CA PHE A 12 37.77 -21.29 65.74
C PHE A 12 37.34 -19.79 65.90
N PHE A 13 36.08 -19.55 65.47
CA PHE A 13 34.98 -18.63 65.88
C PHE A 13 35.06 -17.07 65.97
N LEU A 14 34.05 -16.49 65.30
CA LEU A 14 33.20 -15.32 65.61
C LEU A 14 33.80 -13.91 65.76
N MET A 15 33.45 -13.03 64.80
CA MET A 15 33.13 -11.62 65.07
C MET A 15 32.14 -11.11 64.01
N SER A 16 31.21 -10.24 64.42
CA SER A 16 30.09 -9.76 63.61
C SER A 16 30.52 -8.93 62.39
N THR A 17 30.17 -9.36 61.17
CA THR A 17 30.15 -8.48 60.01
C THR A 17 28.88 -7.66 59.98
N LEU A 18 29.06 -6.35 60.16
CA LEU A 18 28.05 -5.30 60.04
C LEU A 18 27.28 -5.44 58.71
N VAL A 19 25.99 -5.72 58.77
CA VAL A 19 25.12 -5.67 57.59
C VAL A 19 24.88 -4.21 57.25
N PHE A 20 25.70 -3.66 56.35
CA PHE A 20 25.26 -2.52 55.56
C PHE A 20 24.16 -3.03 54.64
N SER A 21 22.91 -2.88 55.07
CA SER A 21 21.78 -2.89 54.17
C SER A 21 21.95 -1.74 53.20
N PHE A 22 22.54 -2.02 52.03
CA PHE A 22 22.14 -1.30 50.84
C PHE A 22 20.65 -1.58 50.69
N ASN A 23 19.84 -0.61 51.13
CA ASN A 23 18.46 -0.50 50.69
C ASN A 23 18.53 -0.30 49.17
N ALA A 24 18.48 -1.40 48.42
CA ALA A 24 18.02 -1.38 47.05
C ALA A 24 16.61 -0.81 47.11
N SER A 25 16.49 0.51 46.90
CA SER A 25 15.21 1.20 46.86
C SER A 25 14.35 0.46 45.85
N SER A 26 13.16 0.01 46.27
CA SER A 26 12.26 -0.78 45.43
C SER A 26 11.94 0.00 44.16
N ILE A 27 12.48 -0.46 43.03
CA ILE A 27 12.34 0.17 41.72
C ILE A 27 10.85 0.13 41.36
N MET A 28 10.26 1.31 41.18
CA MET A 28 8.89 1.43 40.68
C MET A 28 8.94 1.47 39.15
N ALA A 29 8.01 0.79 38.49
CA ALA A 29 7.84 0.83 37.04
C ALA A 29 7.45 2.22 36.47
N ALA A 30 7.43 3.26 37.32
CA ALA A 30 7.17 4.65 36.97
C ALA A 30 8.45 5.46 36.65
N ASP A 31 9.63 4.99 37.05
CA ASP A 31 10.90 5.74 36.94
C ASP A 31 11.50 5.76 35.53
N TYR A 32 11.10 4.83 34.67
CA TYR A 32 11.57 4.74 33.29
C TYR A 32 10.61 3.96 32.39
N THR A 33 10.74 4.19 31.08
CA THR A 33 10.25 3.31 30.03
C THR A 33 11.43 2.83 29.20
N GLN A 34 11.36 1.64 28.63
CA GLN A 34 12.45 1.05 27.86
C GLN A 34 11.89 0.20 26.71
N GLY A 35 12.72 -0.10 25.72
CA GLY A 35 12.38 -1.10 24.72
C GLY A 35 13.45 -1.30 23.66
N VAL A 36 13.08 -1.99 22.58
CA VAL A 36 13.89 -2.16 21.38
C VAL A 36 13.08 -1.70 20.17
N THR A 37 13.69 -0.94 19.27
CA THR A 37 13.10 -0.51 17.99
C THR A 37 13.91 -1.10 16.85
N LEU A 38 13.27 -1.74 15.87
CA LEU A 38 13.94 -2.25 14.67
C LEU A 38 13.98 -1.19 13.57
N SER A 39 15.08 -1.13 12.82
CA SER A 39 15.23 -0.31 11.61
C SER A 39 16.09 -1.07 10.59
N GLY A 40 15.46 -1.56 9.52
CA GLY A 40 16.10 -2.52 8.62
C GLY A 40 16.59 -3.76 9.38
N ASN A 41 17.87 -4.10 9.22
CA ASN A 41 18.50 -5.22 9.93
C ASN A 41 18.98 -4.87 11.36
N ASN A 42 18.84 -3.62 11.80
CA ASN A 42 19.40 -3.15 13.07
C ASN A 42 18.36 -3.10 14.18
N ALA A 43 18.82 -3.28 15.43
CA ALA A 43 18.00 -3.18 16.63
C ALA A 43 18.55 -2.08 17.55
N THR A 44 17.75 -1.07 17.85
CA THR A 44 18.10 0.02 18.78
C THR A 44 17.46 -0.26 20.13
N ILE A 45 18.26 -0.66 21.12
CA ILE A 45 17.82 -0.69 22.52
C ILE A 45 17.74 0.76 23.01
N TRP A 46 16.67 1.12 23.72
CA TRP A 46 16.46 2.47 24.25
C TRP A 46 15.95 2.47 25.68
N PHE A 47 16.32 3.51 26.43
CA PHE A 47 15.93 3.76 27.82
C PHE A 47 15.53 5.23 27.99
N LYS A 48 14.32 5.48 28.48
CA LYS A 48 13.75 6.81 28.70
C LYS A 48 13.38 6.97 30.17
N SER A 49 14.20 7.72 30.90
CA SER A 49 13.95 8.06 32.30
C SER A 49 12.82 9.07 32.47
N SER A 50 12.09 8.98 33.58
CA SER A 50 11.21 10.02 34.11
C SER A 50 11.81 10.72 35.35
N VAL A 51 13.01 10.29 35.78
CA VAL A 51 13.73 10.79 36.96
C VAL A 51 15.04 11.49 36.56
N ASN A 52 15.85 11.93 37.54
CA ASN A 52 17.04 12.75 37.31
C ASN A 52 18.24 11.91 36.81
N THR A 53 18.16 11.44 35.56
CA THR A 53 19.15 10.56 34.93
C THR A 53 20.05 11.30 33.95
N SER A 54 21.33 11.40 34.28
CA SER A 54 22.38 11.99 33.43
C SER A 54 23.25 10.96 32.71
N TRP A 55 23.07 9.66 33.00
CA TRP A 55 23.68 8.58 32.23
C TRP A 55 22.96 7.23 32.38
N VAL A 56 23.14 6.37 31.38
CA VAL A 56 22.66 4.98 31.35
C VAL A 56 23.72 4.09 30.69
N ASP A 57 24.05 2.97 31.31
CA ASP A 57 24.77 1.85 30.71
C ASP A 57 23.76 0.74 30.34
N VAL A 58 23.98 0.06 29.22
CA VAL A 58 23.22 -1.13 28.80
C VAL A 58 24.11 -2.36 28.82
N HIS A 59 23.59 -3.44 29.39
CA HIS A 59 24.21 -4.75 29.48
C HIS A 59 23.40 -5.70 28.61
N TYR A 60 23.98 -6.33 27.58
CA TYR A 60 23.20 -7.18 26.68
C TYR A 60 23.97 -8.37 26.09
N LYS A 61 23.23 -9.40 25.69
CA LYS A 61 23.69 -10.58 24.96
C LYS A 61 22.86 -10.77 23.70
N VAL A 62 23.50 -11.15 22.59
CA VAL A 62 22.84 -11.51 21.33
C VAL A 62 22.86 -13.02 21.16
N ASN A 63 21.71 -13.65 20.96
CA ASN A 63 21.53 -15.10 20.80
C ASN A 63 22.21 -15.96 21.89
N GLY A 64 22.27 -15.44 23.13
CA GLY A 64 22.92 -16.12 24.26
C GLY A 64 24.46 -16.06 24.26
N GLY A 65 25.08 -15.31 23.34
CA GLY A 65 26.51 -15.08 23.29
C GLY A 65 27.06 -14.16 24.40
N ASP A 66 28.26 -13.63 24.18
CA ASP A 66 29.00 -12.85 25.18
C ASP A 66 28.31 -11.55 25.57
N GLN A 67 28.39 -11.21 26.87
CA GLN A 67 27.78 -9.99 27.40
C GLN A 67 28.58 -8.74 27.03
N GLN A 68 27.92 -7.85 26.31
CA GLN A 68 28.37 -6.50 26.02
C GLN A 68 27.91 -5.56 27.14
N ASN A 69 28.71 -4.56 27.48
CA ASN A 69 28.38 -3.54 28.48
C ASN A 69 28.80 -2.18 27.90
N LEU A 70 27.85 -1.31 27.57
CA LEU A 70 28.09 -0.08 26.80
C LEU A 70 27.38 1.13 27.42
N ARG A 71 28.06 2.28 27.42
CA ARG A 71 27.47 3.59 27.74
C ARG A 71 26.56 4.03 26.60
N MET A 72 25.27 4.20 26.89
CA MET A 72 24.28 4.59 25.89
C MET A 72 24.42 6.07 25.50
N THR A 73 24.08 6.42 24.26
CA THR A 73 24.11 7.81 23.76
C THR A 73 22.76 8.48 23.97
N TYR A 74 22.73 9.72 24.47
CA TYR A 74 21.46 10.45 24.64
C TYR A 74 20.99 11.06 23.30
N ASN A 75 19.82 10.63 22.83
CA ASN A 75 19.13 11.19 21.68
C ASN A 75 18.16 12.28 22.15
N SER A 76 18.51 13.55 21.88
CA SER A 76 17.71 14.73 22.24
C SER A 76 16.40 14.84 21.47
N GLY A 77 16.30 14.29 20.25
CA GLY A 77 15.07 14.31 19.45
C GLY A 77 14.00 13.33 19.93
N ALA A 78 14.41 12.23 20.57
CA ALA A 78 13.51 11.24 21.16
C ALA A 78 13.37 11.37 22.70
N SER A 79 14.17 12.25 23.31
CA SER A 79 14.35 12.43 24.76
C SER A 79 14.59 11.11 25.50
N ARG A 80 15.56 10.31 25.02
CA ARG A 80 15.91 8.99 25.56
C ARG A 80 17.36 8.61 25.24
N TYR A 81 17.93 7.69 26.01
CA TYR A 81 19.20 7.06 25.73
C TYR A 81 19.02 5.90 24.75
N GLU A 82 19.95 5.73 23.80
CA GLU A 82 19.88 4.74 22.73
C GLU A 82 21.23 4.03 22.53
N GLN A 83 21.16 2.74 22.16
CA GLN A 83 22.28 1.93 21.71
C GLN A 83 21.84 1.11 20.48
N VAL A 84 22.50 1.33 19.34
CA VAL A 84 22.26 0.56 18.12
C VAL A 84 23.05 -0.75 18.18
N ILE A 85 22.44 -1.84 17.73
CA ILE A 85 23.06 -3.15 17.52
C ILE A 85 22.84 -3.52 16.05
N ASP A 86 23.93 -3.55 15.29
CA ASP A 86 23.89 -3.86 13.86
C ASP A 86 23.56 -5.34 13.61
N SER A 87 22.82 -5.61 12.53
CA SER A 87 22.48 -6.98 12.09
C SER A 87 21.78 -7.87 13.12
N ALA A 88 21.05 -7.29 14.07
CA ALA A 88 20.33 -7.98 15.15
C ALA A 88 18.82 -8.23 14.87
N ALA A 89 18.30 -7.85 13.70
CA ALA A 89 16.95 -8.26 13.29
C ALA A 89 16.85 -9.80 13.24
N GLY A 90 15.82 -10.37 13.87
CA GLY A 90 15.66 -11.83 14.03
C GLY A 90 16.45 -12.47 15.20
N ALA A 91 17.33 -11.73 15.89
CA ALA A 91 18.13 -12.26 17.01
C ALA A 91 17.45 -12.07 18.38
N THR A 92 17.71 -12.96 19.33
CA THR A 92 17.28 -12.80 20.73
C THR A 92 18.27 -11.96 21.52
N LEU A 93 17.85 -10.75 21.88
CA LEU A 93 18.53 -9.85 22.79
C LEU A 93 18.07 -10.10 24.23
N GLN A 94 18.97 -10.46 25.13
CA GLN A 94 18.73 -10.42 26.58
C GLN A 94 19.48 -9.21 27.13
N TYR A 95 18.81 -8.30 27.86
CA TYR A 95 19.42 -7.02 28.26
C TYR A 95 18.91 -6.44 29.58
N SER A 96 19.72 -5.63 30.26
CA SER A 96 19.37 -4.80 31.41
C SER A 96 20.10 -3.46 31.34
N PHE A 97 19.78 -2.53 32.24
CA PHE A 97 20.43 -1.23 32.32
C PHE A 97 20.92 -0.92 33.72
N THR A 98 22.00 -0.16 33.83
CA THR A 98 22.38 0.57 35.05
C THR A 98 22.22 2.06 34.77
N TYR A 99 21.46 2.78 35.59
CA TYR A 99 21.18 4.22 35.40
C TYR A 99 21.29 4.98 36.72
N ASN A 100 21.53 6.29 36.68
CA ASN A 100 21.48 7.13 37.88
C ASN A 100 20.13 7.82 38.10
N ASN A 101 19.83 8.11 39.36
CA ASN A 101 18.82 9.09 39.76
C ASN A 101 19.47 10.07 40.74
N GLY A 102 20.02 11.17 40.23
CA GLY A 102 20.94 12.02 40.98
C GLY A 102 22.32 11.35 41.12
N THR A 103 22.77 11.12 42.35
CA THR A 103 24.09 10.51 42.64
C THR A 103 24.08 8.97 42.65
N PRO A 104 23.09 8.27 43.26
CA PRO A 104 23.06 6.81 43.28
C PRO A 104 22.76 6.20 41.90
N ALA A 105 23.27 4.98 41.68
CA ALA A 105 23.01 4.14 40.52
C ALA A 105 22.06 2.98 40.88
N TYR A 106 21.27 2.54 39.90
CA TYR A 106 20.24 1.52 40.04
C TYR A 106 20.28 0.57 38.83
N ASP A 107 20.18 -0.73 39.09
CA ASP A 107 20.13 -1.77 38.06
C ASP A 107 18.68 -2.17 37.78
N THR A 108 18.29 -2.27 36.50
CA THR A 108 16.98 -2.81 36.12
C THR A 108 16.95 -4.33 36.21
N PRO A 109 15.76 -4.95 36.29
CA PRO A 109 15.59 -6.35 35.92
C PRO A 109 16.13 -6.64 34.52
N THR A 110 16.42 -7.92 34.24
CA THR A 110 16.76 -8.38 32.89
C THR A 110 15.49 -8.52 32.05
N PHE A 111 15.50 -7.83 30.92
CA PHE A 111 14.51 -7.91 29.85
C PHE A 111 14.97 -8.89 28.76
N THR A 112 14.05 -9.32 27.90
CA THR A 112 14.36 -10.11 26.71
C THR A 112 13.51 -9.62 25.54
N PHE A 113 14.14 -9.47 24.39
CA PHE A 113 13.53 -9.14 23.12
C PHE A 113 14.01 -10.18 22.11
N SER A 114 13.13 -11.10 21.73
CA SER A 114 13.37 -11.90 20.52
C SER A 114 13.09 -11.01 19.32
N GLY A 115 13.97 -11.02 18.31
CA GLY A 115 13.87 -10.23 17.08
C GLY A 115 12.73 -10.63 16.13
N GLN A 116 11.67 -11.26 16.65
CA GLN A 116 10.38 -11.43 16.00
C GLN A 116 9.36 -10.51 16.70
N SER A 117 8.49 -9.89 15.91
CA SER A 117 7.55 -8.87 16.39
C SER A 117 6.65 -9.35 17.52
N ASN A 118 6.45 -8.49 18.52
CA ASN A 118 5.72 -8.83 19.73
C ASN A 118 4.20 -9.00 19.48
N GLY A 119 3.75 -10.24 19.26
CA GLY A 119 2.42 -10.74 19.63
C GLY A 119 1.18 -10.09 19.00
N SER A 120 1.33 -9.32 17.92
CA SER A 120 0.20 -8.73 17.18
C SER A 120 0.39 -9.04 15.70
N ILE A 121 -0.58 -9.72 15.10
CA ILE A 121 -0.74 -9.66 13.66
C ILE A 121 -1.03 -8.18 13.30
N SER A 122 -0.39 -7.66 12.25
CA SER A 122 -0.72 -6.33 11.73
C SER A 122 -2.11 -6.34 11.12
N ASN A 123 -2.72 -5.17 10.93
CA ASN A 123 -3.93 -5.15 10.12
C ASN A 123 -3.53 -5.42 8.68
N GLY A 124 -4.30 -6.20 7.94
CA GLY A 124 -3.93 -6.58 6.59
C GLY A 124 -4.90 -7.59 5.99
N VAL A 125 -4.83 -7.77 4.68
CA VAL A 125 -5.44 -8.92 4.00
C VAL A 125 -4.50 -10.12 4.17
N TYR A 126 -5.04 -11.22 4.68
CA TYR A 126 -4.32 -12.48 4.90
C TYR A 126 -5.03 -13.65 4.21
N ARG A 127 -4.25 -14.66 3.82
CA ARG A 127 -4.73 -16.03 3.67
C ARG A 127 -4.48 -16.75 4.99
N ILE A 128 -5.53 -17.30 5.57
CA ILE A 128 -5.51 -17.96 6.89
C ILE A 128 -5.47 -19.47 6.63
N THR A 129 -4.35 -20.12 6.93
CA THR A 129 -4.07 -21.50 6.49
C THR A 129 -4.12 -22.47 7.67
N SER A 130 -4.90 -23.53 7.55
CA SER A 130 -4.99 -24.60 8.53
C SER A 130 -3.67 -25.37 8.61
N LYS A 131 -3.14 -25.56 9.83
CA LYS A 131 -1.95 -26.38 10.05
C LYS A 131 -2.16 -27.86 9.70
N VAL A 132 -3.38 -28.37 9.88
CA VAL A 132 -3.70 -29.78 9.66
C VAL A 132 -3.54 -30.19 8.19
N SER A 133 -3.94 -29.30 7.28
CA SER A 133 -4.18 -29.63 5.87
C SER A 133 -3.39 -28.79 4.87
N GLY A 134 -2.83 -27.64 5.30
CA GLY A 134 -2.28 -26.64 4.38
C GLY A 134 -3.33 -25.91 3.54
N LYS A 135 -4.62 -26.15 3.80
CA LYS A 135 -5.76 -25.53 3.11
C LYS A 135 -6.16 -24.21 3.77
N VAL A 136 -6.79 -23.33 3.00
CA VAL A 136 -7.13 -21.98 3.45
C VAL A 136 -8.55 -21.89 3.96
N LEU A 137 -8.79 -20.98 4.90
CA LEU A 137 -10.12 -20.51 5.28
C LEU A 137 -10.84 -20.00 4.02
N ASP A 138 -12.10 -20.36 3.86
CA ASP A 138 -12.87 -20.07 2.65
C ASP A 138 -14.35 -19.83 2.99
N VAL A 139 -15.00 -18.92 2.27
CA VAL A 139 -16.45 -18.73 2.32
C VAL A 139 -17.11 -19.54 1.22
N VAL A 140 -17.96 -20.50 1.64
CA VAL A 140 -18.68 -21.45 0.78
C VAL A 140 -19.30 -20.78 -0.45
N ASP A 141 -19.08 -21.39 -1.62
CA ASP A 141 -19.60 -21.02 -2.93
C ASP A 141 -19.30 -19.57 -3.36
N ASN A 142 -18.25 -18.94 -2.81
CA ASN A 142 -17.96 -17.51 -3.01
C ASN A 142 -19.17 -16.60 -2.69
N SER A 143 -20.05 -17.07 -1.80
CA SER A 143 -21.32 -16.41 -1.51
C SER A 143 -21.11 -15.03 -0.86
N THR A 144 -21.89 -14.04 -1.28
CA THR A 144 -21.92 -12.69 -0.67
C THR A 144 -23.06 -12.52 0.34
N ALA A 145 -23.82 -13.59 0.62
CA ALA A 145 -24.95 -13.53 1.54
C ALA A 145 -24.52 -13.67 3.02
N SER A 146 -25.18 -12.93 3.91
CA SER A 146 -25.10 -13.15 5.36
C SER A 146 -25.63 -14.54 5.73
N GLY A 147 -24.90 -15.24 6.60
CA GLY A 147 -25.21 -16.60 7.02
C GLY A 147 -24.49 -17.69 6.21
N ALA A 148 -23.83 -17.33 5.10
CA ALA A 148 -22.98 -18.25 4.35
C ALA A 148 -21.87 -18.81 5.25
N LYS A 149 -21.57 -20.10 5.10
CA LYS A 149 -20.75 -20.85 6.05
C LYS A 149 -19.26 -20.78 5.73
N ILE A 150 -18.46 -21.02 6.75
CA ILE A 150 -17.00 -21.10 6.67
C ILE A 150 -16.57 -22.57 6.67
N HIS A 151 -15.64 -22.89 5.78
CA HIS A 151 -14.96 -24.18 5.67
C HIS A 151 -13.48 -23.96 5.34
N GLN A 152 -12.70 -25.04 5.21
CA GLN A 152 -11.40 -24.98 4.54
C GLN A 152 -11.55 -25.46 3.08
N TRP A 153 -10.74 -24.90 2.18
CA TRP A 153 -10.68 -25.32 0.78
C TRP A 153 -9.27 -25.23 0.21
N THR A 154 -9.02 -25.95 -0.89
CA THR A 154 -7.82 -25.81 -1.72
C THR A 154 -7.59 -24.34 -2.10
N ASN A 155 -6.36 -23.86 -1.93
CA ASN A 155 -5.99 -22.47 -2.17
C ASN A 155 -5.94 -22.15 -3.67
N TYR A 156 -6.93 -21.42 -4.17
CA TYR A 156 -7.00 -20.86 -5.53
C TYR A 156 -6.62 -19.37 -5.56
N ASN A 157 -6.17 -18.82 -4.43
CA ASN A 157 -5.90 -17.39 -4.23
C ASN A 157 -7.12 -16.48 -4.49
N ALA A 158 -8.33 -17.04 -4.44
CA ALA A 158 -9.58 -16.34 -4.71
C ALA A 158 -9.94 -15.32 -3.61
N THR A 159 -10.78 -14.34 -3.91
CA THR A 159 -11.13 -13.25 -2.98
C THR A 159 -11.98 -13.71 -1.79
N ASN A 160 -12.70 -14.82 -1.88
CA ASN A 160 -13.37 -15.49 -0.74
C ASN A 160 -12.42 -16.28 0.17
N GLN A 161 -11.14 -16.40 -0.22
CA GLN A 161 -10.06 -17.02 0.56
C GLN A 161 -9.10 -15.97 1.18
N GLN A 162 -9.41 -14.70 0.97
CA GLN A 162 -8.63 -13.55 1.44
C GLN A 162 -9.45 -12.79 2.48
N PHE A 163 -8.84 -12.52 3.63
CA PHE A 163 -9.53 -11.92 4.78
C PHE A 163 -8.76 -10.71 5.30
N ARG A 164 -9.38 -9.55 5.29
CA ARG A 164 -8.89 -8.35 5.99
C ARG A 164 -9.05 -8.53 7.49
N VAL A 165 -7.95 -8.71 8.19
CA VAL A 165 -7.82 -8.76 9.65
C VAL A 165 -7.55 -7.33 10.14
N GLU A 166 -8.36 -6.83 11.07
CA GLU A 166 -8.26 -5.46 11.60
C GLU A 166 -8.35 -5.46 13.12
N LYS A 167 -7.25 -5.11 13.80
CA LYS A 167 -7.22 -4.83 15.23
C LYS A 167 -8.05 -3.59 15.54
N GLN A 168 -8.96 -3.75 16.49
CA GLN A 168 -9.85 -2.71 17.02
C GLN A 168 -9.21 -2.06 18.26
N SER A 169 -9.78 -0.94 18.72
CA SER A 169 -9.27 -0.14 19.84
C SER A 169 -9.23 -0.88 21.19
N ASP A 170 -9.99 -1.97 21.35
CA ASP A 170 -10.00 -2.83 22.53
C ASP A 170 -9.02 -4.02 22.44
N GLY A 171 -8.18 -4.05 21.41
CA GLY A 171 -7.17 -5.10 21.19
C GLY A 171 -7.67 -6.37 20.48
N TYR A 172 -8.99 -6.52 20.28
CA TYR A 172 -9.56 -7.64 19.51
C TYR A 172 -9.54 -7.34 18.01
N TYR A 173 -9.56 -8.37 17.19
CA TYR A 173 -9.60 -8.30 15.74
C TYR A 173 -11.03 -8.49 15.21
N LYS A 174 -11.31 -7.79 14.12
CA LYS A 174 -12.41 -8.05 13.19
C LYS A 174 -11.80 -8.71 11.95
N ILE A 175 -12.46 -9.73 11.39
CA ILE A 175 -11.95 -10.47 10.22
C ILE A 175 -13.02 -10.37 9.13
N THR A 176 -12.71 -9.71 8.02
CA THR A 176 -13.63 -9.39 6.91
C THR A 176 -13.24 -10.16 5.65
N ALA A 177 -14.16 -10.90 5.03
CA ALA A 177 -13.92 -11.57 3.75
C ALA A 177 -13.87 -10.53 2.61
N MET A 178 -12.86 -10.60 1.74
CA MET A 178 -12.58 -9.55 0.75
C MET A 178 -13.57 -9.50 -0.42
N HIS A 179 -14.20 -10.63 -0.78
CA HIS A 179 -15.18 -10.68 -1.86
C HIS A 179 -16.56 -10.11 -1.48
N SER A 180 -16.95 -10.20 -0.20
CA SER A 180 -18.30 -9.86 0.28
C SER A 180 -18.35 -8.63 1.18
N GLY A 181 -17.23 -8.24 1.80
CA GLY A 181 -17.19 -7.21 2.84
C GLY A 181 -17.84 -7.63 4.17
N LEU A 182 -18.33 -8.86 4.28
CA LEU A 182 -18.95 -9.42 5.49
C LEU A 182 -17.89 -9.95 6.46
N VAL A 183 -18.24 -10.06 7.75
CA VAL A 183 -17.29 -10.42 8.83
C VAL A 183 -17.49 -11.82 9.36
N LEU A 184 -16.39 -12.46 9.79
CA LEU A 184 -16.38 -13.75 10.48
C LEU A 184 -17.15 -13.65 11.79
N ASP A 185 -18.18 -14.49 11.92
CA ASP A 185 -19.26 -14.38 12.89
C ASP A 185 -19.55 -15.74 13.55
N VAL A 186 -19.77 -15.71 14.86
CA VAL A 186 -20.31 -16.86 15.62
C VAL A 186 -21.84 -16.79 15.57
N PRO A 187 -22.53 -17.75 14.91
CA PRO A 187 -23.97 -17.71 14.74
C PRO A 187 -24.72 -17.51 16.06
N ASN A 188 -25.62 -16.52 16.08
CA ASN A 188 -26.46 -16.16 17.21
C ASN A 188 -25.70 -15.89 18.53
N SER A 189 -24.43 -15.46 18.46
CA SER A 189 -23.57 -15.26 19.66
C SER A 189 -23.41 -16.52 20.53
N SER A 190 -23.55 -17.71 19.93
CA SER A 190 -23.53 -18.98 20.69
C SER A 190 -22.22 -19.20 21.45
N THR A 191 -22.31 -19.75 22.66
CA THR A 191 -21.17 -20.19 23.48
C THR A 191 -20.96 -21.71 23.45
N SER A 192 -21.72 -22.44 22.62
CA SER A 192 -21.63 -23.89 22.52
C SER A 192 -20.49 -24.36 21.60
N ASN A 193 -19.89 -25.49 21.94
CA ASN A 193 -18.96 -26.23 21.09
C ASN A 193 -19.62 -26.68 19.78
N SER A 194 -18.77 -26.89 18.76
CA SER A 194 -19.11 -27.46 17.46
C SER A 194 -20.06 -26.63 16.59
N VAL A 195 -20.28 -25.36 16.93
CA VAL A 195 -21.03 -24.42 16.08
C VAL A 195 -20.16 -24.00 14.90
N GLN A 196 -20.60 -24.30 13.68
CA GLN A 196 -19.93 -23.88 12.44
C GLN A 196 -19.97 -22.35 12.30
N LEU A 197 -18.83 -21.74 11.98
CA LEU A 197 -18.73 -20.30 11.77
C LEU A 197 -19.39 -19.88 10.45
N GLN A 198 -19.75 -18.60 10.38
CA GLN A 198 -20.37 -17.99 9.19
C GLN A 198 -19.75 -16.62 8.89
N GLN A 199 -20.09 -16.04 7.74
CA GLN A 199 -19.98 -14.60 7.55
C GLN A 199 -21.32 -13.91 7.88
N TRP A 200 -21.29 -12.68 8.36
CA TRP A 200 -22.50 -11.88 8.62
C TRP A 200 -22.24 -10.39 8.40
N THR A 201 -23.30 -9.60 8.22
CA THR A 201 -23.23 -8.13 8.20
C THR A 201 -22.60 -7.61 9.49
N SER A 202 -21.64 -6.70 9.38
CA SER A 202 -20.98 -6.11 10.56
C SER A 202 -22.00 -5.40 11.45
N ASN A 203 -22.18 -5.92 12.67
CA ASN A 203 -23.12 -5.42 13.69
C ASN A 203 -22.41 -5.03 15.00
N ASN A 204 -21.07 -5.09 15.02
CA ASN A 204 -20.19 -4.71 16.13
C ASN A 204 -20.37 -5.51 17.44
N THR A 205 -21.12 -6.61 17.42
CA THR A 205 -21.30 -7.50 18.59
C THR A 205 -20.05 -8.32 18.89
N ASN A 206 -19.95 -8.89 20.10
CA ASN A 206 -18.83 -9.77 20.47
C ASN A 206 -18.76 -11.07 19.64
N ALA A 207 -19.81 -11.46 18.91
CA ALA A 207 -19.80 -12.60 17.98
C ALA A 207 -18.86 -12.40 16.78
N GLN A 208 -18.46 -11.16 16.50
CA GLN A 208 -17.65 -10.75 15.35
C GLN A 208 -16.25 -10.27 15.76
N ARG A 209 -15.82 -10.65 16.97
CA ARG A 209 -14.60 -10.15 17.62
C ARG A 209 -13.75 -11.32 18.08
N TRP A 210 -12.47 -11.27 17.70
CA TRP A 210 -11.56 -12.41 17.77
C TRP A 210 -10.24 -12.00 18.42
N GLN A 211 -9.71 -12.80 19.34
CA GLN A 211 -8.33 -12.65 19.82
C GLN A 211 -7.43 -13.55 18.99
N ILE A 212 -6.41 -13.00 18.34
CA ILE A 212 -5.41 -13.76 17.59
C ILE A 212 -4.17 -13.87 18.47
N ILE A 213 -3.81 -15.10 18.85
CA ILE A 213 -2.76 -15.42 19.82
C ILE A 213 -1.63 -16.14 19.10
N ASP A 214 -0.44 -15.56 19.06
CA ASP A 214 0.78 -16.25 18.60
C ASP A 214 1.12 -17.40 19.55
N ILE A 215 1.37 -18.59 19.01
CA ILE A 215 1.75 -19.80 19.75
C ILE A 215 3.12 -20.35 19.30
N GLY A 216 3.88 -19.58 18.54
CA GLY A 216 5.22 -19.92 18.05
C GLY A 216 5.22 -20.77 16.78
N GLY A 217 6.39 -20.84 16.13
CA GLY A 217 6.59 -21.64 14.92
C GLY A 217 5.81 -21.16 13.69
N GLY A 218 5.36 -19.90 13.66
CA GLY A 218 4.56 -19.33 12.56
C GLY A 218 3.07 -19.64 12.62
N TYR A 219 2.57 -20.13 13.76
CA TYR A 219 1.17 -20.47 13.98
C TYR A 219 0.51 -19.64 15.07
N TYR A 220 -0.79 -19.47 14.93
CA TYR A 220 -1.65 -18.68 15.80
C TYR A 220 -2.92 -19.48 16.17
N LYS A 221 -3.51 -19.16 17.32
CA LYS A 221 -4.90 -19.50 17.65
C LYS A 221 -5.80 -18.30 17.39
N VAL A 222 -7.04 -18.56 16.99
CA VAL A 222 -8.08 -17.52 16.82
C VAL A 222 -9.20 -17.83 17.80
N ILE A 223 -9.35 -17.02 18.85
CA ILE A 223 -10.27 -17.24 19.96
C ILE A 223 -11.44 -16.26 19.88
N SER A 224 -12.67 -16.76 20.01
CA SER A 224 -13.88 -15.94 20.00
C SER A 224 -14.02 -15.10 21.28
N LYS A 225 -14.28 -13.80 21.15
CA LYS A 225 -14.54 -12.90 22.30
C LYS A 225 -15.84 -13.24 23.03
N VAL A 226 -16.84 -13.77 22.34
CA VAL A 226 -18.14 -14.08 22.97
C VAL A 226 -18.13 -15.39 23.76
N SER A 227 -17.31 -16.37 23.38
CA SER A 227 -17.34 -17.72 23.95
C SER A 227 -16.03 -18.19 24.59
N GLY A 228 -14.89 -17.56 24.30
CA GLY A 228 -13.57 -18.05 24.69
C GLY A 228 -13.13 -19.33 23.95
N LEU A 229 -13.89 -19.78 22.96
CA LEU A 229 -13.62 -20.99 22.17
C LEU A 229 -12.73 -20.68 20.95
N ALA A 230 -11.93 -21.66 20.53
CA ALA A 230 -10.99 -21.55 19.42
C ALA A 230 -11.65 -21.89 18.07
N MET A 231 -11.22 -21.21 17.01
CA MET A 231 -11.51 -21.57 15.62
C MET A 231 -10.81 -22.90 15.26
N ASP A 232 -11.60 -23.88 14.86
CA ASP A 232 -11.27 -25.31 14.87
C ASP A 232 -11.69 -25.96 13.55
N VAL A 233 -10.81 -26.72 12.91
CA VAL A 233 -11.17 -27.59 11.78
C VAL A 233 -11.77 -28.88 12.32
N ARG A 234 -13.08 -29.07 12.09
CA ARG A 234 -13.85 -30.18 12.68
C ARG A 234 -13.17 -31.52 12.41
N SER A 235 -12.95 -32.26 13.50
CA SER A 235 -12.34 -33.59 13.51
C SER A 235 -10.93 -33.67 12.90
N SER A 236 -10.20 -32.55 12.78
CA SER A 236 -8.91 -32.48 12.07
C SER A 236 -8.99 -33.02 10.63
N SER A 237 -10.11 -32.80 9.92
CA SER A 237 -10.25 -33.26 8.54
C SER A 237 -9.30 -32.52 7.59
N THR A 238 -8.73 -33.24 6.62
CA THR A 238 -7.90 -32.71 5.54
C THR A 238 -8.68 -32.41 4.26
N GLU A 239 -9.97 -32.74 4.20
CA GLU A 239 -10.78 -32.64 2.99
C GLU A 239 -11.16 -31.21 2.62
N ASP A 240 -11.45 -31.01 1.34
CA ASP A 240 -12.13 -29.79 0.87
C ASP A 240 -13.57 -29.81 1.37
N GLY A 241 -14.05 -28.68 1.86
CA GLY A 241 -15.37 -28.59 2.49
C GLY A 241 -15.38 -28.93 3.99
N ALA A 242 -14.22 -29.21 4.60
CA ALA A 242 -14.17 -29.49 6.03
C ALA A 242 -14.63 -28.27 6.85
N VAL A 243 -15.61 -28.50 7.73
CA VAL A 243 -16.27 -27.48 8.55
C VAL A 243 -15.28 -26.77 9.46
N VAL A 244 -15.30 -25.44 9.44
CA VAL A 244 -14.63 -24.60 10.44
C VAL A 244 -15.65 -24.16 11.49
N GLN A 245 -15.37 -24.47 12.74
CA GLN A 245 -16.27 -24.31 13.89
C GLN A 245 -15.59 -23.59 15.05
N GLN A 246 -16.34 -23.24 16.09
CA GLN A 246 -15.74 -22.97 17.40
C GLN A 246 -15.71 -24.25 18.27
N TYR A 247 -14.61 -24.47 18.99
CA TYR A 247 -14.45 -25.61 19.90
C TYR A 247 -13.57 -25.26 21.11
N THR A 248 -13.68 -26.02 22.21
CA THR A 248 -12.83 -25.86 23.39
C THR A 248 -11.36 -25.98 23.01
N ASP A 249 -10.53 -25.05 23.48
CA ASP A 249 -9.08 -25.10 23.25
C ASP A 249 -8.51 -26.41 23.82
N ASN A 250 -7.99 -27.24 22.93
CA ASN A 250 -7.47 -28.57 23.22
C ASN A 250 -6.01 -28.74 22.78
N GLY A 251 -5.38 -27.67 22.30
CA GLY A 251 -3.98 -27.65 21.86
C GLY A 251 -3.65 -28.47 20.60
N THR A 252 -4.63 -29.10 19.95
CA THR A 252 -4.42 -29.87 18.71
C THR A 252 -4.08 -28.97 17.52
N ASP A 253 -3.55 -29.55 16.44
CA ASP A 253 -3.23 -28.80 15.23
C ASP A 253 -4.48 -28.28 14.49
N ALA A 254 -5.68 -28.82 14.77
CA ALA A 254 -6.97 -28.32 14.25
C ALA A 254 -7.29 -26.86 14.61
N GLN A 255 -6.62 -26.33 15.63
CA GLN A 255 -6.85 -25.00 16.19
C GLN A 255 -5.67 -24.05 15.88
N LYS A 256 -4.75 -24.47 15.01
CA LYS A 256 -3.51 -23.75 14.69
C LYS A 256 -3.55 -23.29 13.25
N TRP A 257 -3.38 -21.99 13.06
CA TRP A 257 -3.54 -21.30 11.79
C TRP A 257 -2.29 -20.48 11.48
N SER A 258 -1.72 -20.59 10.30
CA SER A 258 -0.70 -19.63 9.84
C SER A 258 -1.37 -18.51 9.04
N PHE A 259 -0.89 -17.28 9.22
CA PHE A 259 -1.43 -16.09 8.55
C PHE A 259 -0.41 -15.62 7.51
N THR A 260 -0.67 -15.94 6.24
CA THR A 260 0.16 -15.47 5.13
C THR A 260 -0.36 -14.13 4.66
N LEU A 261 0.43 -13.07 4.88
CA LEU A 261 0.10 -11.72 4.41
C LEU A 261 -0.08 -11.70 2.89
N VAL A 262 -1.15 -11.05 2.44
CA VAL A 262 -1.46 -10.75 1.03
C VAL A 262 -1.25 -9.26 0.76
N SER A 263 -1.70 -8.40 1.68
CA SER A 263 -1.37 -6.97 1.75
C SER A 263 -1.56 -6.45 3.18
N ASP A 264 -0.84 -5.41 3.59
CA ASP A 264 -0.93 -4.84 4.95
C ASP A 264 -1.76 -3.53 4.93
N THR A 265 -2.62 -3.30 5.92
CA THR A 265 -3.48 -2.12 6.04
C THR A 265 -3.14 -1.21 7.24
N ASN A 266 -2.19 -1.57 8.10
CA ASN A 266 -1.72 -0.73 9.23
C ASN A 266 -0.24 -0.33 9.14
N ASN A 267 0.55 -1.14 8.47
CA ASN A 267 1.92 -0.90 8.06
C ASN A 267 2.03 -1.30 6.58
N PRO A 268 1.33 -0.56 5.68
CA PRO A 268 1.46 -0.80 4.25
C PRO A 268 2.96 -0.74 3.94
N SER A 269 3.46 -1.67 3.12
CA SER A 269 4.90 -1.80 2.87
C SER A 269 5.51 -0.41 2.60
N SER A 270 6.77 -0.16 2.94
CA SER A 270 7.34 1.20 2.83
C SER A 270 7.25 1.82 1.42
N GLY A 271 6.95 0.99 0.41
CA GLY A 271 6.56 1.38 -0.94
C GLY A 271 5.05 1.31 -1.27
N SER A 272 4.11 1.49 -0.32
CA SER A 272 2.65 1.54 -0.53
C SER A 272 2.06 2.92 -0.21
N ILE A 273 1.13 3.40 -1.03
CA ILE A 273 0.56 4.76 -0.97
C ILE A 273 -0.19 5.06 0.33
N TYR A 274 -0.75 4.03 0.97
CA TYR A 274 -1.49 4.14 2.22
C TYR A 274 -0.57 4.31 3.44
N SER A 275 0.73 3.98 3.33
CA SER A 275 1.69 4.07 4.44
C SER A 275 1.94 5.51 4.91
N ILE A 276 1.69 6.48 4.04
CA ILE A 276 1.86 7.90 4.35
C ILE A 276 0.73 8.35 5.27
N ASN A 277 1.06 8.65 6.51
CA ASN A 277 0.10 9.16 7.49
C ASN A 277 -0.35 10.59 7.10
N PRO A 278 -1.66 10.86 6.97
CA PRO A 278 -2.21 12.21 6.72
C PRO A 278 -1.65 13.32 7.62
N SER A 279 -1.25 13.02 8.86
CA SER A 279 -0.63 13.98 9.78
C SER A 279 0.77 14.44 9.34
N THR A 280 1.49 13.63 8.57
CA THR A 280 2.86 13.93 8.07
C THR A 280 2.89 14.70 6.76
N ILE A 281 1.74 14.85 6.11
CA ILE A 281 1.59 15.68 4.91
C ILE A 281 1.78 17.15 5.31
N PRO A 282 2.72 17.91 4.69
CA PRO A 282 2.89 19.33 4.97
C PRO A 282 1.65 20.12 4.54
N ASN A 283 1.43 21.29 5.14
CA ASN A 283 0.34 22.17 4.72
C ASN A 283 0.72 22.90 3.42
N PRO A 284 -0.15 22.91 2.40
CA PRO A 284 0.11 23.66 1.18
C PRO A 284 0.04 25.17 1.40
N THR A 285 0.66 25.92 0.49
CA THR A 285 0.66 27.39 0.46
C THR A 285 -0.21 27.92 -0.67
N ASN A 286 -0.73 29.14 -0.51
CA ASN A 286 -1.45 29.91 -1.54
C ASN A 286 -2.65 29.18 -2.20
N GLY A 287 -3.30 28.26 -1.47
CA GLY A 287 -4.40 27.46 -1.99
C GLY A 287 -3.98 26.42 -3.05
N GLY A 288 -2.73 25.96 -2.98
CA GLY A 288 -2.23 24.81 -3.72
C GLY A 288 -2.43 23.47 -3.02
N VAL A 289 -1.65 22.47 -3.40
CA VAL A 289 -1.64 21.11 -2.82
C VAL A 289 -0.21 20.64 -2.58
N SER A 290 0.08 20.00 -1.45
CA SER A 290 1.38 19.36 -1.25
C SER A 290 1.44 18.05 -2.04
N VAL A 291 2.28 18.01 -3.07
CA VAL A 291 2.46 16.87 -3.96
C VAL A 291 3.66 16.03 -3.53
N LYS A 292 3.48 14.71 -3.51
CA LYS A 292 4.57 13.73 -3.42
C LYS A 292 4.47 12.72 -4.55
N VAL A 293 5.56 12.55 -5.29
CA VAL A 293 5.75 11.35 -6.12
C VAL A 293 6.44 10.28 -5.25
N MET A 294 5.94 9.05 -5.33
CA MET A 294 6.35 7.93 -4.47
C MET A 294 6.81 6.74 -5.29
N ASN A 295 7.96 6.18 -4.93
CA ASN A 295 8.44 4.92 -5.49
C ASN A 295 7.67 3.73 -4.90
N GLY A 296 6.86 3.08 -5.74
CA GLY A 296 6.16 1.84 -5.45
C GLY A 296 6.65 0.65 -6.27
N THR A 297 7.81 0.77 -6.92
CA THR A 297 8.32 -0.23 -7.89
C THR A 297 8.96 -1.47 -7.25
N ASN A 298 8.93 -1.56 -5.91
CA ASN A 298 9.42 -2.69 -5.13
C ASN A 298 10.86 -3.13 -5.48
N GLY A 299 11.72 -2.16 -5.81
CA GLY A 299 13.13 -2.39 -6.14
C GLY A 299 13.44 -2.57 -7.64
N ALA A 300 12.45 -2.51 -8.53
CA ALA A 300 12.72 -2.51 -9.97
C ALA A 300 13.44 -1.24 -10.44
N TYR A 301 13.20 -0.10 -9.79
CA TYR A 301 13.89 1.17 -10.01
C TYR A 301 14.18 1.88 -8.68
N SER A 302 15.33 2.55 -8.57
CA SER A 302 15.60 3.49 -7.48
C SER A 302 14.91 4.83 -7.69
N ASP A 303 14.75 5.62 -6.63
CA ASP A 303 14.17 6.98 -6.68
C ASP A 303 14.94 7.91 -7.64
N SER A 304 16.22 7.64 -7.86
CA SER A 304 17.10 8.35 -8.80
C SER A 304 16.95 7.94 -10.27
N GLN A 305 16.15 6.91 -10.54
CA GLN A 305 15.75 6.42 -11.87
C GLN A 305 14.26 6.68 -12.16
N LEU A 306 13.50 7.23 -11.23
CA LEU A 306 12.11 7.65 -11.42
C LEU A 306 12.07 9.14 -11.69
N TYR A 307 11.51 9.52 -12.84
CA TYR A 307 11.44 10.89 -13.33
C TYR A 307 9.99 11.36 -13.37
N TRP A 308 9.75 12.59 -12.92
CA TRP A 308 8.45 13.22 -12.94
C TRP A 308 8.56 14.69 -13.35
N GLY A 309 7.57 15.21 -14.08
CA GLY A 309 7.53 16.61 -14.51
C GLY A 309 6.10 17.09 -14.66
N VAL A 310 5.78 18.25 -14.09
CA VAL A 310 4.46 18.87 -14.21
C VAL A 310 4.51 19.96 -15.26
N ILE A 311 3.56 19.94 -16.19
CA ILE A 311 3.34 20.97 -17.21
C ILE A 311 1.85 21.34 -17.27
N GLY A 312 1.54 22.62 -17.42
CA GLY A 312 0.15 23.12 -17.43
C GLY A 312 0.10 24.62 -17.62
N LYS A 313 -1.08 25.23 -17.54
CA LYS A 313 -1.24 26.68 -17.65
C LYS A 313 -1.29 27.36 -16.29
N ASN A 314 -0.52 28.44 -16.15
CA ASN A 314 -0.68 29.36 -15.03
C ASN A 314 -2.06 30.04 -15.13
N PRO A 315 -2.90 30.00 -14.08
CA PRO A 315 -4.28 30.51 -14.14
C PRO A 315 -4.32 32.04 -14.30
N THR A 316 -3.31 32.75 -13.82
CA THR A 316 -3.24 34.22 -13.81
C THR A 316 -2.76 34.80 -15.15
N THR A 317 -1.80 34.16 -15.81
CA THR A 317 -1.19 34.66 -17.05
C THR A 317 -1.64 33.91 -18.31
N ASP A 318 -2.33 32.77 -18.15
CA ASP A 318 -2.63 31.77 -19.19
C ASP A 318 -1.41 31.16 -19.93
N ALA A 319 -0.20 31.56 -19.56
CA ALA A 319 1.04 31.02 -20.09
C ALA A 319 1.18 29.54 -19.71
N TRP A 320 1.70 28.74 -20.64
CA TRP A 320 2.16 27.40 -20.32
C TRP A 320 3.43 27.47 -19.49
N CYS A 321 3.47 26.67 -18.43
CA CYS A 321 4.56 26.62 -17.47
C CYS A 321 4.89 25.16 -17.13
N TYR A 322 6.11 24.93 -16.68
CA TYR A 322 6.48 23.74 -15.92
C TYR A 322 6.64 24.08 -14.43
N LEU A 323 6.56 23.08 -13.56
CA LEU A 323 6.74 23.24 -12.11
C LEU A 323 8.21 23.03 -11.72
N ASP A 324 8.78 23.97 -10.96
CA ASP A 324 10.09 23.78 -10.30
C ASP A 324 9.94 23.13 -8.90
N LEU A 325 11.07 22.69 -8.31
CA LEU A 325 11.09 22.10 -6.97
C LEU A 325 10.74 23.08 -5.83
N SER A 326 10.70 24.39 -6.11
CA SER A 326 10.27 25.43 -5.16
C SER A 326 8.76 25.69 -5.20
N GLY A 327 8.03 25.05 -6.13
CA GLY A 327 6.59 25.22 -6.31
C GLY A 327 6.21 26.40 -7.23
N ASN A 328 7.13 26.91 -8.05
CA ASN A 328 6.86 27.98 -9.01
C ASN A 328 6.43 27.41 -10.37
N LEU A 329 5.51 28.11 -11.04
CA LEU A 329 5.16 27.84 -12.44
C LEU A 329 6.04 28.68 -13.37
N ILE A 330 7.13 28.08 -13.86
CA ILE A 330 8.11 28.71 -14.74
C ILE A 330 7.64 28.60 -16.20
N PRO A 331 7.48 29.71 -16.94
CA PRO A 331 7.05 29.68 -18.34
C PRO A 331 7.93 28.81 -19.23
N ILE A 332 7.31 27.99 -20.08
CA ILE A 332 8.03 27.27 -21.14
C ILE A 332 8.26 28.17 -22.36
N SER A 333 9.19 27.79 -23.22
CA SER A 333 9.46 28.49 -24.48
C SER A 333 10.04 27.54 -25.54
N ASN A 334 10.16 28.03 -26.77
CA ASN A 334 10.96 27.40 -27.81
C ASN A 334 12.44 27.29 -27.39
N ALA A 335 12.99 28.35 -26.77
CA ALA A 335 14.39 28.42 -26.33
C ALA A 335 14.71 27.46 -25.17
N LEU A 336 13.73 27.04 -24.38
CA LEU A 336 13.90 26.07 -23.29
C LEU A 336 14.41 24.70 -23.79
N ASN A 337 14.18 24.36 -25.06
CA ASN A 337 14.69 23.13 -25.65
C ASN A 337 16.22 23.10 -25.79
N ASP A 338 16.88 24.26 -25.81
CA ASP A 338 18.33 24.40 -26.04
C ASP A 338 19.03 25.08 -24.85
N ALA A 339 18.30 25.28 -23.74
CA ALA A 339 18.82 25.86 -22.51
C ALA A 339 19.82 24.92 -21.80
N PRO A 340 20.77 25.45 -20.99
CA PRO A 340 21.72 24.62 -20.25
C PRO A 340 21.04 23.52 -19.44
N GLY A 341 21.45 22.26 -19.66
CA GLY A 341 20.82 21.10 -19.03
C GLY A 341 19.65 20.49 -19.81
N HIS A 342 19.38 20.94 -21.06
CA HIS A 342 18.43 20.30 -21.96
C HIS A 342 18.72 18.80 -22.18
N LEU A 343 17.68 18.06 -22.57
CA LEU A 343 17.82 16.67 -23.00
C LEU A 343 18.17 16.62 -24.49
N THR A 344 18.78 15.52 -24.94
CA THR A 344 19.01 15.26 -26.38
C THR A 344 18.74 13.79 -26.69
N LYS A 345 18.06 13.52 -27.81
CA LYS A 345 17.90 12.17 -28.38
C LYS A 345 17.92 12.25 -29.90
N ASN A 346 18.66 11.35 -30.53
CA ASN A 346 18.83 11.28 -32.00
C ASN A 346 19.23 12.63 -32.65
N GLY A 347 20.04 13.44 -31.96
CA GLY A 347 20.48 14.76 -32.44
C GLY A 347 19.45 15.89 -32.30
N VAL A 348 18.27 15.63 -31.72
CA VAL A 348 17.25 16.63 -31.42
C VAL A 348 17.30 16.99 -29.93
N ASN A 349 17.27 18.28 -29.61
CA ASN A 349 17.24 18.78 -28.23
C ASN A 349 15.80 18.97 -27.73
N TYR A 350 15.57 18.75 -26.44
CA TYR A 350 14.25 18.78 -25.80
C TYR A 350 14.35 19.47 -24.43
N ALA A 351 13.29 20.19 -24.05
CA ALA A 351 13.23 20.85 -22.74
C ALA A 351 13.38 19.83 -21.60
N ASN A 352 14.25 20.14 -20.64
CA ASN A 352 14.39 19.35 -19.43
C ASN A 352 13.53 19.95 -18.31
N ILE A 353 12.31 19.44 -18.18
CA ILE A 353 11.31 19.88 -17.20
C ILE A 353 11.09 18.85 -16.08
N TYR A 354 12.01 17.89 -15.95
CA TYR A 354 11.85 16.72 -15.09
C TYR A 354 12.76 16.77 -13.87
N HIS A 355 12.19 16.34 -12.75
CA HIS A 355 12.88 16.09 -11.50
C HIS A 355 12.90 14.58 -11.24
N LYS A 356 13.80 14.14 -10.37
CA LYS A 356 13.83 12.76 -9.88
C LYS A 356 13.04 12.63 -8.59
N VAL A 357 12.54 11.44 -8.29
CA VAL A 357 11.91 11.16 -6.99
C VAL A 357 12.92 11.32 -5.84
N SER A 358 14.21 11.10 -6.11
CA SER A 358 15.28 11.27 -5.11
C SER A 358 15.61 12.72 -4.72
N GLU A 359 15.10 13.72 -5.45
CA GLU A 359 15.49 15.13 -5.27
C GLU A 359 14.64 15.87 -4.23
N THR A 360 13.45 15.37 -3.91
CA THR A 360 12.56 15.97 -2.91
C THR A 360 11.56 14.95 -2.35
N SER A 361 11.07 15.17 -1.13
CA SER A 361 9.96 14.39 -0.58
C SER A 361 8.58 14.99 -0.89
N TRP A 362 8.48 16.33 -0.99
CA TRP A 362 7.24 17.07 -1.20
C TRP A 362 7.50 18.37 -1.99
N VAL A 363 6.58 18.75 -2.88
CA VAL A 363 6.58 20.04 -3.60
C VAL A 363 5.20 20.67 -3.49
N ASN A 364 5.12 21.99 -3.31
CA ASN A 364 3.85 22.68 -3.37
C ASN A 364 3.40 22.88 -4.82
N LEU A 365 2.33 22.20 -5.25
CA LEU A 365 1.68 22.44 -6.53
C LEU A 365 0.72 23.64 -6.36
N PRO A 366 1.00 24.81 -6.98
CA PRO A 366 0.10 25.95 -6.93
C PRO A 366 -1.12 25.73 -7.84
N LYS A 367 -2.04 26.70 -7.86
CA LYS A 367 -3.15 26.71 -8.80
C LYS A 367 -2.66 26.64 -10.25
N ILE A 368 -3.24 25.73 -11.03
CA ILE A 368 -2.82 25.36 -12.39
C ILE A 368 -4.03 24.84 -13.18
N LYS A 369 -4.14 25.22 -14.45
CA LYS A 369 -5.20 24.74 -15.36
C LYS A 369 -4.63 23.73 -16.34
N SER A 370 -5.39 22.68 -16.67
CA SER A 370 -4.98 21.66 -17.66
C SER A 370 -3.60 21.06 -17.37
N GLY A 371 -3.32 20.82 -16.08
CA GLY A 371 -2.06 20.26 -15.61
C GLY A 371 -1.93 18.79 -15.96
N ARG A 372 -0.73 18.38 -16.35
CA ARG A 372 -0.32 16.98 -16.47
C ARG A 372 0.97 16.77 -15.70
N MET A 373 1.00 15.73 -14.88
CA MET A 373 2.23 15.19 -14.32
C MET A 373 2.64 13.97 -15.16
N PHE A 374 3.65 14.15 -16.00
CA PHE A 374 4.30 13.04 -16.68
C PHE A 374 5.16 12.27 -15.68
N LEU A 375 5.08 10.95 -15.73
CA LEU A 375 5.81 9.99 -14.91
C LEU A 375 6.59 9.08 -15.86
N SER A 376 7.84 8.76 -15.57
CA SER A 376 8.66 7.89 -16.42
C SER A 376 9.75 7.18 -15.63
N VAL A 377 10.15 5.98 -16.08
CA VAL A 377 11.12 5.14 -15.36
C VAL A 377 12.34 4.81 -16.21
N GLY A 378 13.52 4.83 -15.59
CA GLY A 378 14.83 4.67 -16.23
C GLY A 378 15.33 5.90 -16.97
N THR A 379 14.45 6.65 -17.65
CA THR A 379 14.78 7.85 -18.44
C THR A 379 13.57 8.80 -18.46
N PRO A 380 13.78 10.13 -18.46
CA PRO A 380 12.70 11.10 -18.65
C PRO A 380 12.14 11.02 -20.08
N CYS A 381 10.91 11.50 -20.27
CA CYS A 381 10.35 11.71 -21.59
C CYS A 381 11.05 12.87 -22.34
N TYR A 382 11.00 12.83 -23.67
CA TYR A 382 11.51 13.85 -24.57
C TYR A 382 10.33 14.65 -25.12
N ILE A 383 9.99 15.73 -24.42
CA ILE A 383 8.88 16.63 -24.76
C ILE A 383 9.45 17.89 -25.41
N LYS A 384 8.92 18.27 -26.57
CA LYS A 384 9.23 19.57 -27.19
C LYS A 384 8.34 20.65 -26.61
N THR A 385 8.92 21.75 -26.15
CA THR A 385 8.17 22.95 -25.73
C THR A 385 8.19 24.03 -26.81
N TYR A 386 7.16 24.85 -26.82
CA TYR A 386 6.96 26.02 -27.67
C TYR A 386 6.47 27.18 -26.80
N ASP A 387 6.52 28.41 -27.30
CA ASP A 387 6.11 29.61 -26.53
C ASP A 387 4.61 29.61 -26.14
N ASN A 388 3.80 28.75 -26.77
CA ASN A 388 2.35 28.65 -26.57
C ASN A 388 1.85 27.21 -26.28
N GLY A 389 2.73 26.25 -25.99
CA GLY A 389 2.34 24.87 -25.71
C GLY A 389 3.49 23.87 -25.74
N PHE A 390 3.16 22.57 -25.79
CA PHE A 390 4.13 21.49 -25.88
C PHE A 390 3.61 20.34 -26.76
N ALA A 391 4.53 19.56 -27.32
CA ALA A 391 4.22 18.28 -27.95
C ALA A 391 4.59 17.15 -26.97
N GLY A 392 3.56 16.50 -26.42
CA GLY A 392 3.72 15.26 -25.66
C GLY A 392 4.05 14.06 -26.55
N PRO A 393 4.25 12.86 -25.96
CA PRO A 393 4.48 11.63 -26.71
C PRO A 393 3.37 11.31 -27.73
N ASP A 394 3.72 11.21 -29.02
CA ASP A 394 2.83 10.63 -30.03
C ASP A 394 3.06 9.11 -30.09
N ILE A 395 2.25 8.35 -29.34
CA ILE A 395 2.32 6.89 -29.35
C ILE A 395 1.84 6.24 -30.66
N ASN A 396 1.37 7.00 -31.64
CA ASN A 396 1.01 6.49 -32.97
C ASN A 396 2.11 6.70 -34.00
N ASN A 397 2.99 7.69 -33.81
CA ASN A 397 4.20 7.87 -34.62
C ASN A 397 5.26 6.77 -34.28
N PRO A 398 5.68 5.93 -35.24
CA PRO A 398 6.70 4.90 -35.00
C PRO A 398 8.09 5.45 -34.66
N THR A 399 8.38 6.71 -35.01
CA THR A 399 9.67 7.38 -34.77
C THR A 399 9.65 8.35 -33.59
N ASP A 400 8.56 8.42 -32.82
CA ASP A 400 8.46 9.27 -31.64
C ASP A 400 9.59 8.96 -30.63
N PRO A 401 10.28 9.98 -30.08
CA PRO A 401 11.40 9.77 -29.17
C PRO A 401 11.02 9.07 -27.85
N ASN A 402 9.74 8.95 -27.52
CA ASN A 402 9.21 8.28 -26.34
C ASN A 402 8.65 6.87 -26.65
N ARG A 403 8.67 6.44 -27.92
CA ARG A 403 8.15 5.13 -28.36
C ARG A 403 8.66 3.97 -27.50
N ASN A 404 9.94 4.02 -27.11
CA ASN A 404 10.63 3.03 -26.31
C ASN A 404 10.89 3.43 -24.84
N ILE A 405 10.05 4.31 -24.28
CA ILE A 405 10.13 4.75 -22.88
C ILE A 405 8.91 4.25 -22.11
N TYR A 406 9.14 3.73 -20.91
CA TYR A 406 8.08 3.45 -19.94
C TYR A 406 7.63 4.79 -19.32
N PHE A 407 6.44 5.25 -19.69
CA PHE A 407 5.86 6.48 -19.15
C PHE A 407 4.36 6.34 -18.93
N ASP A 408 3.84 7.19 -18.05
CA ASP A 408 2.42 7.33 -17.76
C ASP A 408 2.15 8.79 -17.35
N PHE A 409 0.89 9.19 -17.13
CA PHE A 409 0.60 10.53 -16.61
C PHE A 409 -0.69 10.62 -15.78
N VAL A 410 -0.73 11.66 -14.96
CA VAL A 410 -1.89 12.08 -14.15
C VAL A 410 -2.36 13.44 -14.64
N GLU A 411 -3.66 13.63 -14.80
CA GLU A 411 -4.27 14.89 -15.23
C GLU A 411 -4.92 15.60 -14.03
N PHE A 412 -4.86 16.93 -13.99
CA PHE A 412 -5.47 17.72 -12.92
C PHE A 412 -5.67 19.19 -13.25
N THR A 413 -6.58 19.82 -12.48
CA THR A 413 -6.68 21.25 -12.29
C THR A 413 -6.66 21.55 -10.79
N VAL A 414 -6.02 22.64 -10.40
CA VAL A 414 -6.08 23.20 -9.04
C VAL A 414 -6.53 24.64 -9.18
N ASP A 415 -7.69 25.00 -8.65
CA ASP A 415 -8.27 26.33 -8.85
C ASP A 415 -8.90 26.93 -7.57
N LYS A 416 -10.05 27.60 -7.67
CA LYS A 416 -10.78 28.16 -6.53
C LYS A 416 -11.68 27.13 -5.82
N ASP A 417 -12.09 26.08 -6.51
CA ASP A 417 -12.99 25.05 -6.00
C ASP A 417 -12.24 23.81 -5.51
N GLY A 418 -10.90 23.86 -5.50
CA GLY A 418 -10.02 22.90 -4.86
C GLY A 418 -9.08 22.19 -5.83
N TYR A 419 -8.89 20.89 -5.61
CA TYR A 419 -8.18 19.98 -6.51
C TYR A 419 -9.20 19.12 -7.26
N HIS A 420 -8.96 18.92 -8.55
CA HIS A 420 -9.71 18.01 -9.43
C HIS A 420 -8.69 17.23 -10.26
N GLY A 421 -8.73 15.89 -10.29
CA GLY A 421 -7.78 15.14 -11.10
C GLY A 421 -7.93 13.62 -11.08
N ASN A 422 -7.22 12.97 -12.00
CA ASN A 422 -7.43 11.56 -12.33
C ASN A 422 -6.15 10.89 -12.87
N THR A 423 -6.02 9.58 -12.61
CA THR A 423 -5.24 8.71 -13.51
C THR A 423 -6.02 8.50 -14.81
N THR A 424 -5.36 8.12 -15.90
CA THR A 424 -6.03 7.89 -17.19
C THR A 424 -5.45 6.72 -17.96
N ARG A 425 -6.30 5.90 -18.57
CA ARG A 425 -5.93 4.87 -19.55
C ARG A 425 -6.58 5.15 -20.91
N VAL A 426 -7.13 6.35 -21.14
CA VAL A 426 -7.80 6.73 -22.40
C VAL A 426 -6.89 6.54 -23.62
N ASP A 427 -5.58 6.82 -23.47
CA ASP A 427 -4.59 6.63 -24.54
C ASP A 427 -3.77 5.33 -24.40
N GLN A 428 -3.35 4.98 -23.18
CA GLN A 428 -2.47 3.84 -22.90
C GLN A 428 -2.36 3.52 -21.41
N PHE A 429 -1.88 2.32 -21.10
CA PHE A 429 -1.30 1.93 -19.80
C PHE A 429 0.20 1.75 -19.93
N GLY A 430 0.97 2.49 -19.13
CA GLY A 430 2.43 2.42 -19.08
C GLY A 430 2.92 1.52 -17.95
N PHE A 431 2.48 1.80 -16.73
CA PHE A 431 2.75 1.04 -15.49
C PHE A 431 1.67 1.38 -14.44
N PRO A 432 1.49 0.57 -13.37
CA PRO A 432 0.50 0.85 -12.34
C PRO A 432 0.70 2.23 -11.70
N VAL A 433 -0.36 3.03 -11.61
CA VAL A 433 -0.34 4.32 -10.89
C VAL A 433 -1.45 4.35 -9.85
N GLN A 434 -1.10 4.71 -8.61
CA GLN A 434 -2.08 5.05 -7.58
C GLN A 434 -2.06 6.55 -7.31
N HIS A 435 -3.25 7.14 -7.20
CA HIS A 435 -3.49 8.55 -6.93
C HIS A 435 -4.28 8.65 -5.63
N ARG A 436 -3.70 9.26 -4.60
CA ARG A 436 -4.33 9.47 -3.29
C ARG A 436 -4.45 10.96 -2.98
N LEU A 437 -5.67 11.39 -2.68
CA LEU A 437 -6.02 12.77 -2.35
C LEU A 437 -6.53 12.86 -0.91
N VAL A 438 -5.94 13.76 -0.14
CA VAL A 438 -6.23 14.01 1.28
C VAL A 438 -6.54 15.48 1.48
N ASN A 439 -7.59 15.82 2.24
CA ASN A 439 -7.99 17.21 2.51
C ASN A 439 -7.51 17.75 3.87
N GLN A 440 -7.74 19.05 4.09
CA GLN A 440 -7.29 19.77 5.29
C GLN A 440 -8.18 19.49 6.50
N ALA A 441 -9.50 19.34 6.30
CA ALA A 441 -10.45 18.99 7.35
C ALA A 441 -10.30 17.54 7.88
N GLY A 442 -9.55 16.67 7.18
CA GLY A 442 -9.27 15.29 7.61
C GLY A 442 -10.46 14.34 7.50
N ASN A 443 -11.52 14.74 6.78
CA ASN A 443 -12.71 13.94 6.51
C ASN A 443 -12.77 13.39 5.07
N TYR A 444 -11.78 13.73 4.23
CA TYR A 444 -11.58 13.16 2.90
C TYR A 444 -10.15 12.58 2.79
N ASP A 445 -10.08 11.28 2.57
CA ASP A 445 -8.88 10.53 2.21
C ASP A 445 -9.32 9.43 1.25
N ARG A 446 -9.07 9.60 -0.05
CA ARG A 446 -9.47 8.66 -1.10
C ARG A 446 -8.31 8.31 -2.01
N THR A 447 -8.36 7.13 -2.61
CA THR A 447 -7.35 6.66 -3.56
C THR A 447 -8.02 5.98 -4.75
N VAL A 448 -7.49 6.20 -5.96
CA VAL A 448 -7.91 5.59 -7.23
C VAL A 448 -6.70 5.12 -8.04
N GLY A 449 -6.95 4.37 -9.12
CA GLY A 449 -5.94 3.77 -9.98
C GLY A 449 -5.80 2.26 -9.78
N GLU A 450 -4.77 1.65 -10.39
CA GLU A 450 -4.56 0.19 -10.32
C GLU A 450 -4.40 -0.30 -8.86
N LEU A 451 -4.88 -1.51 -8.55
CA LEU A 451 -4.66 -2.14 -7.25
C LEU A 451 -3.16 -2.33 -6.98
N GLU A 452 -2.68 -2.01 -5.77
CA GLU A 452 -1.25 -2.15 -5.43
C GLU A 452 -0.73 -3.60 -5.44
N SER A 453 -1.63 -4.59 -5.38
CA SER A 453 -1.33 -6.01 -5.53
C SER A 453 -1.17 -6.45 -6.99
N GLU A 454 -1.54 -5.61 -7.96
CA GLU A 454 -1.32 -5.87 -9.38
C GLU A 454 0.07 -5.42 -9.79
N THR A 455 0.89 -6.36 -10.24
CA THR A 455 2.18 -6.04 -10.88
C THR A 455 1.97 -5.73 -12.35
N ARG A 456 2.85 -4.92 -12.93
CA ARG A 456 2.86 -4.59 -14.35
C ARG A 456 2.94 -5.85 -15.21
N SER A 457 3.82 -6.79 -14.89
CA SER A 457 3.95 -8.06 -15.61
C SER A 457 2.71 -8.95 -15.47
N GLY A 458 2.06 -8.92 -14.30
CA GLY A 458 0.76 -9.55 -14.05
C GLY A 458 -0.34 -8.97 -14.95
N LEU A 459 -0.45 -7.65 -15.01
CA LEU A 459 -1.44 -6.94 -15.85
C LEU A 459 -1.26 -7.21 -17.33
N PHE A 460 -0.04 -7.20 -17.87
CA PHE A 460 0.19 -7.59 -19.27
C PHE A 460 -0.26 -9.04 -19.54
N THR A 461 -0.02 -9.95 -18.60
CA THR A 461 -0.41 -11.37 -18.70
C THR A 461 -1.93 -11.54 -18.63
N LYS A 462 -2.57 -10.90 -17.65
CA LYS A 462 -4.02 -10.88 -17.46
C LYS A 462 -4.73 -10.28 -18.67
N TYR A 463 -4.23 -9.16 -19.19
CA TYR A 463 -4.77 -8.53 -20.40
C TYR A 463 -4.81 -9.50 -21.58
N GLN A 464 -3.70 -10.21 -21.85
CA GLN A 464 -3.65 -11.21 -22.93
C GLN A 464 -4.63 -12.37 -22.73
N ASN A 465 -4.94 -12.74 -21.48
CA ASN A 465 -5.85 -13.85 -21.17
C ASN A 465 -7.33 -13.44 -21.22
N GLU A 466 -7.65 -12.27 -20.66
CA GLU A 466 -9.03 -11.88 -20.33
C GLU A 466 -9.77 -11.15 -21.45
N VAL A 467 -9.08 -10.37 -22.30
CA VAL A 467 -9.76 -9.63 -23.38
C VAL A 467 -10.05 -10.52 -24.60
N PRO A 468 -11.14 -10.27 -25.35
CA PRO A 468 -11.41 -10.92 -26.64
C PRO A 468 -10.29 -10.73 -27.66
N ASN A 469 -10.24 -11.62 -28.67
CA ASN A 469 -9.15 -11.70 -29.65
C ASN A 469 -8.84 -10.36 -30.34
N GLU A 470 -9.87 -9.56 -30.61
CA GLU A 470 -9.79 -8.25 -31.24
C GLU A 470 -8.94 -7.25 -30.45
N PHE A 471 -8.95 -7.37 -29.11
CA PHE A 471 -8.23 -6.48 -28.19
C PHE A 471 -6.83 -7.00 -27.84
N LYS A 472 -6.55 -8.31 -27.96
CA LYS A 472 -5.27 -8.90 -27.50
C LYS A 472 -4.03 -8.20 -28.10
N SER A 473 -4.08 -7.81 -29.37
CA SER A 473 -2.98 -7.11 -30.04
C SER A 473 -2.58 -5.78 -29.39
N LEU A 474 -3.51 -5.10 -28.70
CA LEU A 474 -3.25 -3.84 -28.01
C LEU A 474 -2.18 -3.98 -26.90
N GLY A 475 -2.07 -5.16 -26.30
CA GLY A 475 -1.04 -5.47 -25.30
C GLY A 475 0.29 -5.99 -25.87
N THR A 476 0.41 -6.16 -27.20
CA THR A 476 1.64 -6.63 -27.85
C THR A 476 2.25 -5.63 -28.84
N LEU A 477 1.42 -4.80 -29.51
CA LEU A 477 1.84 -3.81 -30.52
C LEU A 477 2.96 -2.86 -30.06
N GLN A 478 3.00 -2.55 -28.76
CA GLN A 478 4.00 -1.67 -28.15
C GLN A 478 4.63 -2.28 -26.89
N ALA A 479 4.56 -3.60 -26.75
CA ALA A 479 5.28 -4.31 -25.70
C ALA A 479 6.81 -4.17 -25.89
N PRO A 480 7.60 -4.14 -24.80
CA PRO A 480 7.18 -4.21 -23.41
C PRO A 480 6.63 -2.89 -22.85
N TYR A 481 6.69 -1.77 -23.59
CA TYR A 481 6.55 -0.40 -23.07
C TYR A 481 5.15 -0.02 -22.60
N ARG A 482 4.09 -0.44 -23.31
CA ARG A 482 2.70 -0.11 -22.96
C ARG A 482 1.66 -1.05 -23.56
N ILE A 483 0.47 -1.06 -22.97
CA ILE A 483 -0.77 -1.51 -23.60
C ILE A 483 -1.46 -0.27 -24.17
N VAL A 484 -1.85 -0.28 -25.44
CA VAL A 484 -2.42 0.91 -26.10
C VAL A 484 -3.94 0.91 -26.14
N CYS A 485 -4.56 2.09 -26.21
CA CYS A 485 -6.01 2.18 -26.40
C CYS A 485 -6.43 1.62 -27.79
N PRO A 486 -7.71 1.22 -27.96
CA PRO A 486 -8.21 0.62 -29.19
C PRO A 486 -7.91 1.40 -30.49
N ILE A 487 -8.00 2.74 -30.45
CA ILE A 487 -7.76 3.62 -31.62
C ILE A 487 -6.27 3.84 -31.92
N SER A 488 -5.38 3.50 -30.99
CA SER A 488 -3.94 3.39 -31.24
C SER A 488 -3.53 1.99 -31.74
N GLY A 489 -4.52 1.16 -32.09
CA GLY A 489 -4.37 -0.19 -32.65
C GLY A 489 -5.39 -0.50 -33.76
N PRO A 490 -5.83 -1.77 -33.93
CA PRO A 490 -6.61 -2.21 -35.09
C PRO A 490 -8.06 -1.69 -35.17
N PHE A 491 -8.56 -0.92 -34.20
CA PHE A 491 -9.91 -0.34 -34.23
C PHE A 491 -9.97 1.02 -34.93
N ASN A 492 -8.82 1.60 -35.27
CA ASN A 492 -8.76 2.85 -36.03
C ASN A 492 -9.18 2.63 -37.50
N THR A 493 -9.48 3.72 -38.21
CA THR A 493 -9.81 3.70 -39.65
C THR A 493 -8.75 2.96 -40.46
N GLY A 494 -9.17 2.02 -41.31
CA GLY A 494 -8.27 1.14 -42.06
C GLY A 494 -7.78 -0.11 -41.30
N GLY A 495 -8.00 -0.19 -39.98
CA GLY A 495 -7.65 -1.35 -39.16
C GLY A 495 -8.61 -2.53 -39.30
N ALA A 496 -8.17 -3.71 -38.84
CA ALA A 496 -8.93 -4.97 -38.94
C ALA A 496 -10.25 -4.97 -38.14
N HIS A 497 -10.38 -4.08 -37.16
CA HIS A 497 -11.55 -3.97 -36.26
C HIS A 497 -12.22 -2.59 -36.36
N GLN A 498 -11.97 -1.83 -37.43
CA GLN A 498 -12.56 -0.50 -37.68
C GLN A 498 -14.10 -0.47 -37.73
N ASN A 499 -14.74 -1.63 -37.86
CA ASN A 499 -16.19 -1.81 -37.91
C ASN A 499 -16.73 -2.63 -36.72
N TYR A 500 -15.96 -2.81 -35.65
CA TYR A 500 -16.29 -3.69 -34.50
C TYR A 500 -17.70 -3.46 -33.91
N PHE A 501 -18.15 -2.21 -33.81
CA PHE A 501 -19.49 -1.88 -33.30
C PHE A 501 -20.63 -1.88 -34.34
N SER A 502 -20.36 -2.13 -35.63
CA SER A 502 -21.35 -1.90 -36.70
C SER A 502 -22.59 -2.80 -36.66
N GLY A 503 -22.50 -3.95 -35.98
CA GLY A 503 -23.65 -4.83 -35.73
C GLY A 503 -24.53 -4.41 -34.54
N TYR A 504 -24.09 -3.43 -33.75
CA TYR A 504 -24.75 -2.96 -32.53
C TYR A 504 -25.30 -1.53 -32.65
N SER A 505 -24.62 -0.66 -33.40
CA SER A 505 -25.03 0.73 -33.62
C SER A 505 -24.67 1.18 -35.04
N SER A 506 -25.44 2.15 -35.55
CA SER A 506 -25.13 2.89 -36.77
C SER A 506 -24.02 3.94 -36.57
N ILE A 507 -23.70 4.27 -35.31
CA ILE A 507 -22.60 5.17 -34.97
C ILE A 507 -21.27 4.43 -35.19
N SER A 508 -20.28 5.12 -35.77
CA SER A 508 -19.01 4.50 -36.15
C SER A 508 -18.23 3.97 -34.93
N THR A 509 -17.43 2.92 -35.12
CA THR A 509 -16.52 2.39 -34.08
C THR A 509 -15.55 3.46 -33.59
N ARG A 510 -15.07 4.32 -34.51
CA ARG A 510 -14.18 5.45 -34.19
C ARG A 510 -14.87 6.52 -33.36
N ASP A 511 -16.12 6.85 -33.70
CA ASP A 511 -16.95 7.83 -32.97
C ASP A 511 -17.17 7.35 -31.53
N ILE A 512 -17.57 6.08 -31.36
CA ILE A 512 -17.80 5.44 -30.06
C ILE A 512 -16.54 5.43 -29.19
N LEU A 513 -15.39 5.03 -29.76
CA LEU A 513 -14.16 4.87 -28.98
C LEU A 513 -13.48 6.21 -28.64
N LEU A 514 -13.84 7.31 -29.32
CA LEU A 514 -13.28 8.65 -29.09
C LEU A 514 -14.27 9.64 -28.46
N GLY A 515 -15.57 9.31 -28.34
CA GLY A 515 -16.58 10.24 -27.85
C GLY A 515 -16.81 11.43 -28.78
N ILE A 516 -16.76 11.22 -30.09
CA ILE A 516 -16.89 12.26 -31.11
C ILE A 516 -18.05 11.97 -32.07
N GLY A 517 -18.42 12.96 -32.89
CA GLY A 517 -19.40 12.78 -33.97
C GLY A 517 -20.74 12.26 -33.44
N GLY A 518 -21.17 11.11 -33.94
CA GLY A 518 -22.41 10.45 -33.53
C GLY A 518 -22.45 10.02 -32.05
N ALA A 519 -21.31 9.94 -31.38
CA ALA A 519 -21.17 9.66 -29.95
C ALA A 519 -20.60 10.86 -29.15
N SER A 520 -20.85 12.09 -29.61
CA SER A 520 -20.42 13.32 -28.89
C SER A 520 -21.22 13.64 -27.62
N ASN A 521 -22.36 12.97 -27.39
CA ASN A 521 -23.03 13.00 -26.10
C ASN A 521 -22.40 11.95 -25.16
N ALA A 522 -22.04 12.37 -23.95
CA ALA A 522 -21.30 11.57 -22.99
C ALA A 522 -22.06 10.28 -22.60
N GLU A 523 -23.36 10.38 -22.28
CA GLU A 523 -24.17 9.24 -21.86
C GLU A 523 -24.34 8.22 -22.97
N VAL A 524 -24.59 8.67 -24.21
CA VAL A 524 -24.63 7.83 -25.42
C VAL A 524 -23.28 7.13 -25.64
N CYS A 525 -22.16 7.85 -25.56
CA CYS A 525 -20.83 7.27 -25.71
C CYS A 525 -20.56 6.19 -24.66
N ALA A 526 -20.82 6.50 -23.39
CA ALA A 526 -20.62 5.57 -22.29
C ALA A 526 -21.50 4.32 -22.43
N ALA A 527 -22.78 4.51 -22.77
CA ALA A 527 -23.70 3.39 -22.96
C ALA A 527 -23.32 2.49 -24.16
N LEU A 528 -22.75 3.06 -25.23
CA LEU A 528 -22.22 2.30 -26.37
C LEU A 528 -20.96 1.51 -25.99
N ASN A 529 -19.98 2.15 -25.33
CA ASN A 529 -18.76 1.48 -24.85
C ASN A 529 -19.07 0.34 -23.87
N ARG A 530 -20.06 0.54 -23.00
CA ARG A 530 -20.49 -0.40 -21.94
C ARG A 530 -21.53 -1.44 -22.41
N HIS A 531 -21.94 -1.44 -23.68
CA HIS A 531 -22.97 -2.32 -24.26
C HIS A 531 -24.31 -2.28 -23.49
N VAL A 532 -24.77 -1.08 -23.11
CA VAL A 532 -26.11 -0.85 -22.52
C VAL A 532 -26.95 0.15 -23.30
N TYR A 533 -26.45 0.68 -24.42
CA TYR A 533 -27.12 1.68 -25.27
C TYR A 533 -28.57 1.34 -25.60
N THR A 534 -28.83 0.10 -26.04
CA THR A 534 -30.17 -0.41 -26.40
C THR A 534 -31.11 -0.62 -25.21
N GLU A 535 -30.61 -0.51 -23.97
CA GLU A 535 -31.37 -0.73 -22.74
C GLU A 535 -31.22 0.47 -21.77
N PRO A 536 -31.90 1.61 -22.01
CA PRO A 536 -31.76 2.83 -21.21
C PRO A 536 -31.88 2.66 -19.68
N ALA A 537 -32.71 1.72 -19.23
CA ALA A 537 -32.85 1.38 -17.80
C ALA A 537 -31.56 0.84 -17.16
N ASN A 538 -30.63 0.32 -17.96
CA ASN A 538 -29.35 -0.24 -17.52
C ASN A 538 -28.16 0.72 -17.69
N TRP A 539 -28.36 1.95 -18.21
CA TRP A 539 -27.27 2.92 -18.42
C TRP A 539 -26.52 3.29 -17.14
N ASN A 540 -27.18 3.27 -15.98
CA ASN A 540 -26.56 3.52 -14.67
C ASN A 540 -26.39 2.26 -13.80
N ASN A 541 -26.62 1.07 -14.37
CA ASN A 541 -26.51 -0.20 -13.65
C ASN A 541 -25.16 -0.88 -13.94
N VAL A 542 -24.18 -0.67 -13.06
CA VAL A 542 -22.79 -1.17 -13.20
C VAL A 542 -22.73 -2.68 -13.42
N SER A 543 -23.65 -3.46 -12.81
CA SER A 543 -23.73 -4.92 -13.00
C SER A 543 -24.10 -5.36 -14.43
N ARG A 544 -24.53 -4.43 -15.27
CA ARG A 544 -24.94 -4.65 -16.67
C ARG A 544 -23.91 -4.18 -17.69
N TYR A 545 -22.85 -3.51 -17.26
CA TYR A 545 -21.81 -3.08 -18.18
C TYR A 545 -20.98 -4.25 -18.70
N TYR A 546 -20.63 -4.18 -19.98
CA TYR A 546 -19.72 -5.09 -20.68
C TYR A 546 -20.14 -6.58 -20.68
N GLN A 547 -21.44 -6.87 -20.50
CA GLN A 547 -21.97 -8.24 -20.39
C GLN A 547 -22.09 -8.99 -21.74
N ALA A 548 -22.02 -8.28 -22.86
CA ALA A 548 -22.06 -8.86 -24.21
C ALA A 548 -21.20 -8.02 -25.18
N ALA A 549 -20.82 -8.63 -26.30
CA ALA A 549 -20.06 -7.98 -27.36
C ALA A 549 -20.99 -7.44 -28.47
N PRO A 550 -20.62 -6.36 -29.18
CA PRO A 550 -19.38 -5.59 -29.04
C PRO A 550 -19.40 -4.63 -27.85
N ALA A 551 -18.31 -4.60 -27.08
CA ALA A 551 -18.10 -3.72 -25.94
C ALA A 551 -16.63 -3.27 -25.89
N ASN A 552 -16.32 -2.19 -25.16
CA ASN A 552 -14.95 -1.76 -24.95
C ASN A 552 -14.27 -2.60 -23.85
N TYR A 553 -13.80 -3.79 -24.22
CA TYR A 553 -13.15 -4.72 -23.30
C TYR A 553 -11.77 -4.24 -22.80
N TYR A 554 -11.15 -3.27 -23.49
CA TYR A 554 -10.00 -2.54 -22.96
C TYR A 554 -10.38 -1.71 -21.74
N ALA A 555 -11.49 -0.95 -21.79
CA ALA A 555 -11.97 -0.19 -20.64
C ALA A 555 -12.42 -1.12 -19.50
N LYS A 556 -13.16 -2.20 -19.81
CA LYS A 556 -13.58 -3.23 -18.84
C LYS A 556 -12.39 -3.73 -18.00
N PHE A 557 -11.28 -4.06 -18.66
CA PHE A 557 -10.07 -4.56 -17.99
C PHE A 557 -9.56 -3.58 -16.92
N TRP A 558 -9.49 -2.28 -17.22
CA TRP A 558 -9.01 -1.30 -16.24
C TRP A 558 -9.95 -1.17 -15.04
N HIS A 559 -11.27 -1.30 -15.21
CA HIS A 559 -12.19 -1.41 -14.07
C HIS A 559 -11.97 -2.69 -13.26
N ASP A 560 -11.68 -3.82 -13.90
CA ASP A 560 -11.49 -5.10 -13.20
C ASP A 560 -10.24 -5.12 -12.29
N HIS A 561 -9.22 -4.32 -12.61
CA HIS A 561 -7.93 -4.27 -11.90
C HIS A 561 -7.65 -2.96 -11.14
N SER A 562 -8.64 -2.08 -11.00
CA SER A 562 -8.49 -0.80 -10.27
C SER A 562 -9.21 -0.78 -8.91
N ILE A 563 -8.72 0.06 -8.02
CA ILE A 563 -9.31 0.36 -6.71
C ILE A 563 -10.75 0.83 -6.89
N ASP A 564 -11.67 0.30 -6.08
CA ASP A 564 -13.13 0.51 -6.17
C ASP A 564 -13.74 0.21 -7.56
N ARG A 565 -13.00 -0.45 -8.46
CA ARG A 565 -13.29 -0.64 -9.89
C ARG A 565 -13.42 0.66 -10.69
N LEU A 566 -12.81 1.74 -10.20
CA LEU A 566 -12.82 3.06 -10.82
C LEU A 566 -11.62 3.23 -11.77
N ALA A 567 -11.89 3.51 -13.05
CA ALA A 567 -10.87 3.67 -14.09
C ALA A 567 -11.34 4.61 -15.20
N TYR A 568 -10.46 5.47 -15.69
CA TYR A 568 -10.66 6.22 -16.95
C TYR A 568 -10.23 5.35 -18.15
N GLY A 569 -11.07 4.37 -18.51
CA GLY A 569 -10.81 3.41 -19.59
C GLY A 569 -11.16 3.92 -20.98
N PHE A 570 -12.09 4.87 -21.08
CA PHE A 570 -12.41 5.66 -22.29
C PHE A 570 -12.84 7.08 -21.92
N CYS A 571 -12.91 7.98 -22.92
CA CYS A 571 -13.07 9.42 -22.74
C CYS A 571 -14.28 9.92 -21.91
N TYR A 572 -15.32 9.11 -21.72
CA TYR A 572 -16.52 9.45 -20.94
C TYR A 572 -16.83 8.40 -19.84
N ASP A 573 -15.79 7.81 -19.24
CA ASP A 573 -15.97 6.86 -18.13
C ASP A 573 -16.50 7.51 -16.83
N ASP A 574 -16.40 8.83 -16.73
CA ASP A 574 -16.94 9.65 -15.64
C ASP A 574 -18.48 9.62 -15.59
N VAL A 575 -19.16 9.28 -16.69
CA VAL A 575 -20.60 9.00 -16.70
C VAL A 575 -20.93 7.91 -15.69
N ASN A 576 -21.90 8.19 -14.80
CA ASN A 576 -22.26 7.35 -13.66
C ASN A 576 -21.09 7.11 -12.67
N GLY A 577 -20.11 8.02 -12.62
CA GLY A 577 -19.04 8.04 -11.62
C GLY A 577 -18.09 6.84 -11.64
N GLN A 578 -17.77 6.29 -12.83
CA GLN A 578 -16.90 5.11 -12.96
C GLN A 578 -15.42 5.46 -13.24
N ALA A 579 -15.11 6.72 -13.54
CA ALA A 579 -13.74 7.19 -13.75
C ALA A 579 -12.88 7.12 -12.47
N SER A 580 -11.58 6.94 -12.66
CA SER A 580 -10.54 7.09 -11.63
C SER A 580 -10.26 8.57 -11.31
N TYR A 581 -11.32 9.30 -10.95
CA TYR A 581 -11.33 10.74 -10.68
C TYR A 581 -11.56 11.03 -9.20
N LEU A 582 -10.81 12.01 -8.67
CA LEU A 582 -10.95 12.52 -7.31
C LEU A 582 -10.94 14.05 -7.32
N GLU A 583 -11.84 14.64 -6.53
CA GLU A 583 -11.88 16.06 -6.24
C GLU A 583 -12.15 16.34 -4.77
N VAL A 584 -11.62 17.47 -4.26
CA VAL A 584 -11.97 18.00 -2.92
C VAL A 584 -11.68 19.49 -2.82
N GLY A 585 -12.53 20.23 -2.10
CA GLY A 585 -12.50 21.69 -2.02
C GLY A 585 -11.38 22.29 -1.17
N ASP A 586 -10.91 21.57 -0.15
CA ASP A 586 -9.87 21.98 0.78
C ASP A 586 -8.65 21.05 0.71
N PRO A 587 -8.00 20.87 -0.47
CA PRO A 587 -6.96 19.87 -0.63
C PRO A 587 -5.76 20.16 0.28
N LYS A 588 -5.18 19.11 0.85
CA LYS A 588 -3.96 19.17 1.66
C LYS A 588 -2.81 18.50 0.92
N GLY A 589 -2.99 17.22 0.58
CA GLY A 589 -1.95 16.38 0.00
C GLY A 589 -2.43 15.57 -1.19
N LEU A 590 -1.57 15.47 -2.20
CA LEU A 590 -1.68 14.57 -3.33
C LEU A 590 -0.46 13.65 -3.31
N ILE A 591 -0.68 12.34 -3.27
CA ILE A 591 0.39 11.35 -3.41
C ILE A 591 0.15 10.60 -4.72
N ILE A 592 1.18 10.56 -5.57
CA ILE A 592 1.19 9.81 -6.83
C ILE A 592 2.24 8.71 -6.71
N ARG A 593 1.81 7.46 -6.67
CA ARG A 593 2.70 6.30 -6.56
C ARG A 593 2.93 5.65 -7.92
N ILE A 594 4.20 5.42 -8.26
CA ILE A 594 4.62 4.66 -9.43
C ILE A 594 4.81 3.20 -9.01
N GLY A 595 3.89 2.31 -9.39
CA GLY A 595 3.98 0.87 -9.17
C GLY A 595 4.73 0.12 -10.28
N TRP A 596 4.95 -1.18 -10.10
CA TRP A 596 5.63 -2.06 -11.07
C TRP A 596 5.21 -3.53 -10.93
#